data_AF-A0A090SAM9-F1
#
_entry.id   AF-A0A090SAM9-F1
#
_cell.length_a   1.000
_cell.length_b   1.000
_cell.length_c   1.000
_cell.angle_alpha   90.00
_cell.angle_beta   90.00
_cell.angle_gamma   90.00
#
_symmetry.space_group_name_H-M   'P 1'
#
loop_
_entity.id
_entity.type
_entity.pdbx_description
1 polymer ?
#
loop_
_entity_poly.entity_id
_entity_poly.type
_entity_poly.pdbx_seq_one_letter_code
_entity_poly.pdbx_strand_id
1 'polypeptide(L)'
;MPQDLINAKPISAAVKEFFGSSQLSQFMDQNNPLSEVTHKRRISALGPGGLTRERAGFEVRDVHVTHYGRLCPIETPEGPNIGLINSLSAFARCNEYGFLETPYRRVVDGVVTDEVDYLSAIEEGQFVIAQANAALTEEGSFADELITARQKGESGLHPRDHVNYMDVATNQVVSIAASLIPFLEHDDANRALMGANMQRQAVPTLKADKPLVGTGIERNVAVDSGVTAVAKRGGSVQSVDASRIVIKVNEDELIPGEAGIDIYNLTKYTRSNQNTCINQRPTVLPGEPVARGDVLADGPSTDLGELALGQNMRIAFMPWNGYNFEDSILVSERVVQEDRFTTIHIQELSCVARDTKLGSEEITADIPNVGESALSKLDESGIVYIGAEVKGGDILVGKVTPKGETQLTPEEKLLRAIFGEKASDVKDTSLRVPNSISGTIIDVQVFTRDGVEKDKRALEIEQMQLKEAKKDLTEEFQILEGGLLNRVKAVLLQGGYSDAKLDTIDRKKWLELTLEDDAMQTQLEQLAEQYDELKADFDKKFETKRRKITQGDDLAPGVLKIVKVYLAVKRRIQPGDKMAGRHGNKV
;
A
#
# COMPACT_ATOMS: atom_id res chain seq x y z
N MET A 1 34.13 28.93 7.24
CA MET A 1 32.71 29.32 7.00
C MET A 1 31.86 28.82 8.16
N PRO A 2 30.65 29.35 8.44
CA PRO A 2 29.77 28.82 9.50
C PRO A 2 29.49 27.31 9.40
N GLN A 3 29.66 26.74 8.20
CA GLN A 3 29.53 25.32 7.89
C GLN A 3 30.59 24.43 8.55
N ASP A 4 31.76 24.97 8.93
CA ASP A 4 32.82 24.21 9.62
C ASP A 4 32.52 24.00 11.11
N LEU A 5 31.59 24.77 11.67
CA LEU A 5 31.17 24.67 13.08
C LEU A 5 30.05 23.64 13.30
N ILE A 6 29.31 23.29 12.24
CA ILE A 6 28.13 22.42 12.33
C ILE A 6 28.42 21.10 11.63
N ASN A 7 28.51 20.03 12.42
CA ASN A 7 28.56 18.68 11.88
C ASN A 7 27.14 18.11 11.79
N ALA A 8 26.68 17.77 10.58
CA ALA A 8 25.36 17.17 10.37
C ALA A 8 25.30 15.68 10.77
N LYS A 9 26.46 15.02 10.91
CA LYS A 9 26.53 13.56 11.16
C LYS A 9 25.88 13.14 12.48
N PRO A 10 26.10 13.80 13.63
CA PRO A 10 25.43 13.44 14.88
C PRO A 10 23.90 13.55 14.79
N ILE A 11 23.40 14.59 14.13
CA ILE A 11 21.96 14.82 13.95
C ILE A 11 21.36 13.72 13.08
N SER A 12 21.96 13.46 11.91
CA SER A 12 21.48 12.40 11.02
C SER A 12 21.59 11.01 11.65
N ALA A 13 22.64 10.76 12.44
CA ALA A 13 22.81 9.49 13.16
C ALA A 13 21.69 9.26 14.18
N ALA A 14 21.35 10.26 15.01
CA ALA A 14 20.27 10.15 15.98
C ALA A 14 18.91 9.91 15.31
N VAL A 15 18.63 10.59 14.19
CA VAL A 15 17.40 10.38 13.41
C VAL A 15 17.36 8.98 12.81
N LYS A 16 18.47 8.53 12.20
CA LYS A 16 18.58 7.17 11.63
C LYS A 16 18.45 6.08 12.69
N GLU A 17 18.99 6.30 13.87
CA GLU A 17 18.84 5.39 15.01
C GLU A 17 17.37 5.29 15.41
N PHE A 18 16.67 6.42 15.57
CA PHE A 18 15.24 6.41 15.88
C PHE A 18 14.42 5.65 14.83
N PHE A 19 14.58 5.93 13.54
CA PHE A 19 13.79 5.26 12.49
C PHE A 19 14.26 3.83 12.18
N GLY A 20 15.52 3.49 12.48
CA GLY A 20 16.11 2.20 12.12
C GLY A 20 16.05 1.15 13.23
N SER A 21 16.17 1.53 14.50
CA SER A 21 16.29 0.59 15.63
C SER A 21 15.23 0.74 16.71
N SER A 22 14.39 1.79 16.66
CA SER A 22 13.31 1.95 17.64
C SER A 22 12.28 0.83 17.55
N GLN A 23 11.80 0.36 18.71
CA GLN A 23 10.72 -0.62 18.81
C GLN A 23 9.40 -0.11 18.21
N LEU A 24 9.22 1.21 18.12
CA LEU A 24 8.02 1.83 17.55
C LEU A 24 8.13 2.00 16.02
N SER A 25 9.34 1.98 15.47
CA SER A 25 9.57 2.01 14.02
C SER A 25 9.58 0.59 13.48
N GLN A 26 8.41 0.08 13.13
CA GLN A 26 8.22 -1.29 12.65
C GLN A 26 7.91 -1.31 11.15
N PHE A 27 8.22 -2.43 10.49
CA PHE A 27 7.76 -2.66 9.14
C PHE A 27 6.23 -2.60 9.10
N MET A 28 5.69 -1.85 8.14
CA MET A 28 4.24 -1.75 7.97
C MET A 28 3.66 -3.13 7.65
N ASP A 29 2.60 -3.51 8.37
CA ASP A 29 1.80 -4.67 8.05
C ASP A 29 0.93 -4.36 6.83
N GLN A 30 1.32 -4.92 5.68
CA GLN A 30 0.72 -4.71 4.36
C GLN A 30 0.16 -6.02 3.80
N ASN A 31 -0.39 -6.87 4.67
CA ASN A 31 -1.14 -8.03 4.21
C ASN A 31 -2.32 -7.60 3.33
N ASN A 32 -3.09 -6.62 3.80
CA ASN A 32 -4.25 -6.03 3.12
C ASN A 32 -4.47 -4.57 3.58
N PRO A 33 -5.38 -3.81 2.94
CA PRO A 33 -5.58 -2.39 3.27
C PRO A 33 -6.03 -2.13 4.71
N LEU A 34 -6.85 -3.02 5.29
CA LEU A 34 -7.29 -2.91 6.69
C LEU A 34 -6.11 -3.07 7.66
N SER A 35 -5.19 -3.99 7.36
CA SER A 35 -3.98 -4.18 8.15
C SER A 35 -3.13 -2.90 8.21
N GLU A 36 -3.00 -2.20 7.08
CA GLU A 36 -2.24 -0.95 7.03
C GLU A 36 -2.89 0.15 7.88
N VAL A 37 -4.20 0.35 7.72
CA VAL A 37 -4.96 1.39 8.44
C VAL A 37 -4.94 1.11 9.95
N THR A 38 -5.19 -0.13 10.36
CA THR A 38 -5.18 -0.53 11.77
C THR A 38 -3.79 -0.43 12.39
N HIS A 39 -2.73 -0.72 11.62
CA HIS A 39 -1.36 -0.58 12.11
C HIS A 39 -0.97 0.89 12.33
N LYS A 40 -1.37 1.79 11.42
CA LYS A 40 -1.15 3.24 11.57
C LYS A 40 -1.92 3.83 12.77
N ARG A 41 -3.05 3.23 13.14
CA ARG A 41 -3.93 3.67 14.24
C ARG A 41 -3.70 2.90 15.56
N ARG A 42 -2.57 2.19 15.67
CA ARG A 42 -2.22 1.38 16.83
C ARG A 42 -1.54 2.21 17.91
N ILE A 43 -1.93 2.00 19.16
CA ILE A 43 -1.33 2.60 20.35
C ILE A 43 -0.60 1.51 21.13
N SER A 44 0.62 1.84 21.58
CA SER A 44 1.48 0.93 22.34
C SER A 44 1.85 1.56 23.67
N ALA A 45 1.60 0.83 24.76
CA ALA A 45 2.15 1.16 26.09
C ALA A 45 3.61 0.72 26.25
N LEU A 46 4.14 -0.05 25.29
CA LEU A 46 5.53 -0.48 25.22
C LEU A 46 6.39 0.53 24.46
N GLY A 47 7.69 0.57 24.76
CA GLY A 47 8.68 1.41 24.06
C GLY A 47 9.50 2.27 25.02
N PRO A 48 10.39 3.14 24.49
CA PRO A 48 11.17 4.05 25.32
C PRO A 48 10.26 4.99 26.12
N GLY A 49 10.41 5.01 27.45
CA GLY A 49 9.54 5.76 28.36
C GLY A 49 8.22 5.07 28.73
N GLY A 50 7.91 3.93 28.10
CA GLY A 50 6.73 3.12 28.39
C GLY A 50 6.97 2.00 29.41
N LEU A 51 6.01 1.08 29.47
CA LEU A 51 6.06 -0.12 30.29
C LEU A 51 6.88 -1.21 29.60
N THR A 52 7.47 -2.11 30.40
CA THR A 52 7.99 -3.40 29.89
C THR A 52 6.97 -4.50 30.15
N ARG A 53 6.99 -5.55 29.33
CA ARG A 53 6.04 -6.68 29.45
C ARG A 53 6.02 -7.32 30.84
N GLU A 54 7.18 -7.39 31.48
CA GLU A 54 7.38 -7.99 32.81
C GLU A 54 6.89 -7.08 33.95
N ARG A 55 6.93 -5.76 33.75
CA ARG A 55 6.47 -4.78 34.75
C ARG A 55 4.98 -4.44 34.61
N ALA A 56 4.38 -4.78 33.47
CA ALA A 56 2.98 -4.55 33.21
C ALA A 56 2.09 -5.54 33.98
N GLY A 57 1.57 -5.10 35.12
CA GLY A 57 0.58 -5.83 35.92
C GLY A 57 -0.79 -5.95 35.25
N PHE A 58 -1.74 -6.54 35.97
CA PHE A 58 -3.11 -6.74 35.49
C PHE A 58 -3.86 -5.41 35.29
N GLU A 59 -3.70 -4.46 36.22
CA GLU A 59 -4.43 -3.18 36.25
C GLU A 59 -4.25 -2.34 34.99
N VAL A 60 -3.05 -2.33 34.40
CA VAL A 60 -2.74 -1.56 33.19
C VAL A 60 -3.16 -2.27 31.90
N ARG A 61 -3.48 -3.57 31.98
CA ARG A 61 -3.94 -4.38 30.85
C ARG A 61 -5.46 -4.47 30.77
N ASP A 62 -6.14 -4.19 31.87
CA ASP A 62 -7.58 -4.26 31.97
C ASP A 62 -8.26 -3.12 31.19
N VAL A 63 -9.52 -3.33 30.82
CA VAL A 63 -10.30 -2.33 30.11
C VAL A 63 -10.83 -1.32 31.11
N HIS A 64 -10.38 -0.07 30.99
CA HIS A 64 -10.86 1.01 31.83
C HIS A 64 -12.09 1.71 31.23
N VAL A 65 -12.99 2.22 32.06
CA VAL A 65 -14.22 2.91 31.61
C VAL A 65 -13.96 4.11 30.70
N THR A 66 -12.84 4.80 30.90
CA THR A 66 -12.43 5.95 30.06
C THR A 66 -11.98 5.58 28.65
N HIS A 67 -11.77 4.29 28.37
CA HIS A 67 -11.48 3.81 27.02
C HIS A 67 -12.65 4.02 26.06
N TYR A 68 -13.87 4.16 26.59
CA TYR A 68 -15.08 4.38 25.79
C TYR A 68 -14.90 5.51 24.76
N GLY A 69 -15.10 5.20 23.49
CA GLY A 69 -14.95 6.15 22.38
C GLY A 69 -13.49 6.50 22.00
N ARG A 70 -12.50 6.06 22.79
CA ARG A 70 -11.08 6.45 22.64
C ARG A 70 -10.21 5.27 22.21
N LEU A 71 -10.25 4.19 22.97
CA LEU A 71 -9.53 2.94 22.70
C LEU A 71 -10.53 1.81 22.53
N CYS A 72 -10.36 1.00 21.50
CA CYS A 72 -11.25 -0.12 21.27
C CYS A 72 -11.04 -1.18 22.36
N PRO A 73 -12.11 -1.62 23.04
CA PRO A 73 -12.01 -2.64 24.08
C PRO A 73 -11.85 -4.07 23.50
N ILE A 74 -12.14 -4.26 22.22
CA ILE A 74 -12.13 -5.57 21.54
C ILE A 74 -10.80 -5.82 20.82
N GLU A 75 -10.28 -4.83 20.08
CA GLU A 75 -9.11 -5.03 19.22
C GLU A 75 -7.80 -4.89 20.01
N THR A 76 -7.31 -6.02 20.51
CA THR A 76 -5.96 -6.19 21.08
C THR A 76 -5.33 -7.49 20.54
N PRO A 77 -4.01 -7.57 20.38
CA PRO A 77 -3.34 -8.84 20.10
C PRO A 77 -3.60 -9.86 21.22
N GLU A 78 -3.74 -11.13 20.84
CA GLU A 78 -3.77 -12.24 21.79
C GLU A 78 -2.37 -12.53 22.37
N GLY A 79 -2.32 -13.14 23.56
CA GLY A 79 -1.09 -13.58 24.20
C GLY A 79 -0.41 -12.52 25.08
N PRO A 80 0.95 -12.46 25.12
CA PRO A 80 1.67 -11.66 26.11
C PRO A 80 1.43 -10.14 26.05
N ASN A 81 0.92 -9.63 24.92
CA ASN A 81 0.71 -8.21 24.68
C ASN A 81 -0.74 -7.74 24.89
N ILE A 82 -1.63 -8.61 25.39
CA ILE A 82 -3.03 -8.24 25.68
C ILE A 82 -3.07 -6.99 26.57
N GLY A 83 -3.85 -6.00 26.15
CA GLY A 83 -4.08 -4.73 26.87
C GLY A 83 -2.95 -3.70 26.74
N LEU A 84 -1.76 -4.11 26.27
CA LEU A 84 -0.60 -3.23 26.08
C LEU A 84 -0.54 -2.63 24.69
N ILE A 85 -1.24 -3.24 23.74
CA ILE A 85 -1.38 -2.76 22.38
C ILE A 85 -2.87 -2.67 22.09
N ASN A 86 -3.36 -1.45 21.94
CA ASN A 86 -4.77 -1.19 21.66
C ASN A 86 -4.89 -0.44 20.33
N SER A 87 -6.09 -0.48 19.76
CA SER A 87 -6.42 0.25 18.54
C SER A 87 -7.22 1.51 18.88
N LEU A 88 -6.97 2.61 18.19
CA LEU A 88 -7.83 3.79 18.28
C LEU A 88 -9.25 3.43 17.84
N SER A 89 -10.24 3.94 18.58
CA SER A 89 -11.64 3.83 18.17
C SER A 89 -11.91 4.65 16.90
N ALA A 90 -13.09 4.46 16.29
CA ALA A 90 -13.43 5.04 14.99
C ALA A 90 -13.24 6.57 14.93
N PHE A 91 -13.80 7.30 15.90
CA PHE A 91 -13.78 8.78 15.92
C PHE A 91 -12.80 9.40 16.91
N ALA A 92 -12.01 8.58 17.60
CA ALA A 92 -11.03 9.04 18.57
C ALA A 92 -9.98 9.95 17.90
N ARG A 93 -9.64 11.05 18.55
CA ARG A 93 -8.54 11.93 18.14
C ARG A 93 -7.65 12.32 19.33
N CYS A 94 -6.48 12.84 19.01
CA CYS A 94 -5.52 13.36 19.98
C CYS A 94 -5.66 14.88 20.04
N ASN A 95 -5.80 15.43 21.25
CA ASN A 95 -5.89 16.87 21.45
C ASN A 95 -4.50 17.55 21.43
N GLU A 96 -4.47 18.88 21.53
CA GLU A 96 -3.22 19.67 21.50
C GLU A 96 -2.21 19.30 22.58
N TYR A 97 -2.68 18.75 23.71
CA TYR A 97 -1.85 18.32 24.84
C TYR A 97 -1.42 16.85 24.76
N GLY A 98 -1.88 16.09 23.77
CA GLY A 98 -1.57 14.67 23.62
C GLY A 98 -2.55 13.70 24.29
N PHE A 99 -3.68 14.17 24.83
CA PHE A 99 -4.71 13.32 25.42
C PHE A 99 -5.72 12.86 24.36
N LEU A 100 -6.29 11.68 24.58
CA LEU A 100 -7.34 11.14 23.73
C LEU A 100 -8.70 11.75 24.08
N GLU A 101 -9.41 12.16 23.04
CA GLU A 101 -10.76 12.71 23.11
C GLU A 101 -11.67 12.04 22.09
N THR A 102 -12.96 12.06 22.38
CA THR A 102 -14.02 11.46 21.56
C THR A 102 -15.13 12.49 21.37
N PRO A 103 -15.81 12.50 20.21
CA PRO A 103 -16.86 13.47 19.95
C PRO A 103 -18.18 13.10 20.63
N TYR A 104 -18.91 14.12 21.05
CA TYR A 104 -20.26 14.02 21.60
C TYR A 104 -21.15 15.15 21.05
N ARG A 105 -22.43 14.85 20.84
CA ARG A 105 -23.45 15.85 20.48
C ARG A 105 -23.91 16.58 21.72
N ARG A 106 -24.01 17.91 21.66
CA ARG A 106 -24.47 18.72 22.79
C ARG A 106 -25.98 18.62 22.95
N VAL A 107 -26.44 18.58 24.20
CA VAL A 107 -27.87 18.65 24.54
C VAL A 107 -28.12 19.97 25.24
N VAL A 108 -29.03 20.78 24.68
CA VAL A 108 -29.42 22.09 25.22
C VAL A 108 -30.92 22.07 25.45
N ASP A 109 -31.33 22.34 26.69
CA ASP A 109 -32.75 22.39 27.10
C ASP A 109 -33.57 21.15 26.68
N GLY A 110 -32.95 19.95 26.76
CA GLY A 110 -33.59 18.67 26.42
C GLY A 110 -33.61 18.32 24.92
N VAL A 111 -33.07 19.19 24.06
CA VAL A 111 -32.95 18.98 22.61
C VAL A 111 -31.52 18.61 22.25
N VAL A 112 -31.34 17.52 21.50
CA VAL A 112 -30.05 17.10 20.97
C VAL A 112 -29.70 17.95 19.74
N THR A 113 -28.58 18.67 19.80
CA THR A 113 -28.12 19.52 18.70
C THR A 113 -27.14 18.78 17.78
N ASP A 114 -26.92 19.33 16.58
CA ASP A 114 -25.88 18.86 15.65
C ASP A 114 -24.48 19.41 15.98
N GLU A 115 -24.34 20.22 17.02
CA GLU A 115 -23.06 20.73 17.49
C GLU A 115 -22.28 19.61 18.19
N VAL A 116 -21.05 19.38 17.73
CA VAL A 116 -20.18 18.30 18.21
C VAL A 116 -18.99 18.87 18.98
N ASP A 117 -18.93 18.53 20.27
CA ASP A 117 -17.80 18.85 21.14
C ASP A 117 -16.96 17.60 21.39
N TYR A 118 -15.65 17.75 21.36
CA TYR A 118 -14.74 16.66 21.71
C TYR A 118 -14.35 16.80 23.17
N LEU A 119 -14.59 15.73 23.94
CA LEU A 119 -14.31 15.72 25.36
C LEU A 119 -13.17 14.76 25.68
N SER A 120 -12.20 15.25 26.45
CA SER A 120 -11.18 14.41 27.07
C SER A 120 -11.78 13.53 28.17
N ALA A 121 -11.04 12.50 28.60
CA ALA A 121 -11.50 11.62 29.68
C ALA A 121 -11.74 12.35 31.01
N ILE A 122 -11.08 13.49 31.23
CA ILE A 122 -11.19 14.29 32.45
C ILE A 122 -12.48 15.12 32.42
N GLU A 123 -12.80 15.71 31.28
CA GLU A 123 -14.01 16.52 31.09
C GLU A 123 -15.25 15.64 31.05
N GLU A 124 -15.18 14.46 30.40
CA GLU A 124 -16.30 13.52 30.28
C GLU A 124 -16.92 13.19 31.64
N GLY A 125 -16.10 13.00 32.68
CA GLY A 125 -16.57 12.62 34.00
C GLY A 125 -17.48 13.65 34.69
N GLN A 126 -17.54 14.89 34.21
CA GLN A 126 -18.38 15.94 34.79
C GLN A 126 -19.80 15.93 34.24
N PHE A 127 -20.00 15.36 33.06
CA PHE A 127 -21.26 15.43 32.31
C PHE A 127 -22.03 14.11 32.37
N VAL A 128 -23.35 14.21 32.13
CA VAL A 128 -24.22 13.06 31.93
C VAL A 128 -24.37 12.82 30.43
N ILE A 129 -23.96 11.64 29.96
CA ILE A 129 -23.89 11.32 28.53
C ILE A 129 -24.86 10.20 28.17
N ALA A 130 -25.83 10.48 27.30
CA ALA A 130 -26.77 9.50 26.78
C ALA A 130 -26.14 8.60 25.70
N GLN A 131 -26.64 7.38 25.60
CA GLN A 131 -26.22 6.42 24.56
C GLN A 131 -26.74 6.82 23.17
N ALA A 132 -26.02 6.42 22.12
CA ALA A 132 -26.36 6.73 20.72
C ALA A 132 -27.70 6.12 20.26
N ASN A 133 -28.16 5.06 20.92
CA ASN A 133 -29.40 4.34 20.59
C ASN A 133 -30.63 4.88 21.35
N ALA A 134 -30.50 5.96 22.13
CA ALA A 134 -31.63 6.59 22.80
C ALA A 134 -32.64 7.12 21.75
N ALA A 135 -33.93 6.82 21.96
CA ALA A 135 -34.98 7.22 21.02
C ALA A 135 -35.22 8.74 21.05
N LEU A 136 -35.16 9.37 19.88
CA LEU A 136 -35.42 10.80 19.69
C LEU A 136 -36.74 11.02 18.95
N THR A 137 -37.37 12.15 19.23
CA THR A 137 -38.54 12.67 18.51
C THR A 137 -38.11 13.43 17.25
N GLU A 138 -39.06 13.75 16.36
CA GLU A 138 -38.76 14.50 15.12
C GLU A 138 -38.15 15.90 15.39
N GLU A 139 -38.46 16.49 16.55
CA GLU A 139 -37.91 17.77 17.01
C GLU A 139 -36.52 17.64 17.67
N GLY A 140 -35.95 16.43 17.75
CA GLY A 140 -34.63 16.17 18.35
C GLY A 140 -34.63 16.07 19.88
N SER A 141 -35.80 16.08 20.53
CA SER A 141 -35.93 15.83 21.97
C SER A 141 -36.01 14.33 22.28
N PHE A 142 -35.63 13.91 23.48
CA PHE A 142 -35.77 12.51 23.90
C PHE A 142 -37.22 12.06 24.01
N ALA A 143 -37.53 10.88 23.47
CA ALA A 143 -38.89 10.31 23.52
C ALA A 143 -39.26 9.87 24.95
N ASP A 144 -38.33 9.20 25.64
CA ASP A 144 -38.53 8.66 26.98
C ASP A 144 -38.25 9.70 28.08
N GLU A 145 -38.91 9.60 29.23
CA GLU A 145 -38.67 10.50 30.37
C GLU A 145 -37.35 10.17 31.10
N LEU A 146 -37.02 8.87 31.18
CA LEU A 146 -35.81 8.35 31.79
C LEU A 146 -34.92 7.72 30.71
N ILE A 147 -33.71 8.25 30.56
CA ILE A 147 -32.77 7.85 29.52
C ILE A 147 -31.62 7.11 30.16
N THR A 148 -31.18 6.03 29.52
CA THR A 148 -29.94 5.34 29.90
C THR A 148 -28.75 6.23 29.55
N ALA A 149 -28.08 6.73 30.57
CA ALA A 149 -26.93 7.60 30.45
C ALA A 149 -25.81 7.16 31.39
N ARG A 150 -24.59 7.60 31.08
CA ARG A 150 -23.41 7.36 31.90
C ARG A 150 -22.96 8.65 32.57
N GLN A 151 -22.54 8.54 33.83
CA GLN A 151 -21.93 9.62 34.58
C GLN A 151 -20.84 9.04 35.49
N LYS A 152 -19.63 9.64 35.48
CA LYS A 152 -18.50 9.22 36.33
C LYS A 152 -18.15 7.71 36.26
N GLY A 153 -18.36 7.09 35.10
CA GLY A 153 -18.05 5.68 34.86
C GLY A 153 -19.15 4.69 35.26
N GLU A 154 -20.25 5.15 35.85
CA GLU A 154 -21.42 4.32 36.15
C GLU A 154 -22.54 4.60 35.13
N SER A 155 -23.30 3.55 34.79
CA SER A 155 -24.46 3.64 33.91
C SER A 155 -25.74 3.58 34.73
N GLY A 156 -26.67 4.50 34.48
CA GLY A 156 -27.93 4.60 35.20
C GLY A 156 -29.03 5.24 34.36
N LEU A 157 -30.22 5.36 34.95
CA LEU A 157 -31.33 6.09 34.35
C LEU A 157 -31.32 7.53 34.86
N HIS A 158 -31.29 8.49 33.92
CA HIS A 158 -31.30 9.92 34.22
C HIS A 158 -32.53 10.58 33.58
N PRO A 159 -33.15 11.57 34.24
CA PRO A 159 -34.18 12.39 33.60
C PRO A 159 -33.63 13.11 32.36
N ARG A 160 -34.48 13.31 31.34
CA ARG A 160 -34.09 14.00 30.10
C ARG A 160 -33.43 15.36 30.30
N ASP A 161 -33.85 16.11 31.30
CA ASP A 161 -33.35 17.47 31.59
C ASP A 161 -31.92 17.46 32.16
N HIS A 162 -31.47 16.32 32.70
CA HIS A 162 -30.14 16.18 33.29
C HIS A 162 -29.09 15.72 32.29
N VAL A 163 -29.48 15.30 31.08
CA VAL A 163 -28.54 14.86 30.05
C VAL A 163 -27.88 16.07 29.40
N ASN A 164 -26.54 16.09 29.36
CA ASN A 164 -25.78 17.20 28.80
C ASN A 164 -25.23 16.89 27.40
N TYR A 165 -24.93 15.62 27.13
CA TYR A 165 -24.36 15.18 25.87
C TYR A 165 -24.94 13.85 25.43
N MET A 166 -24.78 13.52 24.15
CA MET A 166 -25.15 12.24 23.56
C MET A 166 -24.02 11.73 22.66
N ASP A 167 -23.84 10.42 22.61
CA ASP A 167 -22.94 9.76 21.67
C ASP A 167 -23.26 10.11 20.21
N VAL A 168 -22.23 10.30 19.36
CA VAL A 168 -22.43 10.69 17.95
C VAL A 168 -22.90 9.51 17.10
N ALA A 169 -22.34 8.33 17.35
CA ALA A 169 -22.62 7.12 16.58
C ALA A 169 -22.44 5.87 17.44
N THR A 170 -23.16 4.79 17.12
CA THR A 170 -23.09 3.52 17.85
C THR A 170 -21.73 2.82 17.69
N ASN A 171 -21.09 2.96 16.52
CA ASN A 171 -19.77 2.39 16.24
C ASN A 171 -18.61 3.21 16.82
N GLN A 172 -18.87 4.32 17.53
CA GLN A 172 -17.79 5.14 18.08
C GLN A 172 -16.95 4.41 19.14
N VAL A 173 -17.52 3.38 19.78
CA VAL A 173 -16.88 2.60 20.86
C VAL A 173 -15.82 1.64 20.35
N VAL A 174 -15.92 1.25 19.08
CA VAL A 174 -15.12 0.18 18.49
C VAL A 174 -14.09 0.73 17.50
N SER A 175 -13.06 -0.07 17.21
CA SER A 175 -12.08 0.26 16.19
C SER A 175 -12.64 0.04 14.79
N ILE A 176 -11.91 0.51 13.78
CA ILE A 176 -12.25 0.29 12.38
C ILE A 176 -12.39 -1.20 12.04
N ALA A 177 -11.49 -2.06 12.54
CA ALA A 177 -11.54 -3.50 12.25
C ALA A 177 -12.75 -4.19 12.88
N ALA A 178 -13.08 -3.87 14.14
CA ALA A 178 -14.25 -4.41 14.80
C ALA A 178 -15.55 -3.89 14.15
N SER A 179 -15.56 -2.63 13.68
CA SER A 179 -16.71 -2.04 13.02
C SER A 179 -17.03 -2.66 11.64
N LEU A 180 -16.12 -3.44 11.05
CA LEU A 180 -16.35 -4.18 9.80
C LEU A 180 -17.02 -5.55 10.01
N ILE A 181 -17.22 -5.96 11.28
CA ILE A 181 -17.91 -7.21 11.62
C ILE A 181 -19.41 -6.91 11.64
N PRO A 182 -20.20 -7.46 10.70
CA PRO A 182 -21.66 -7.32 10.76
C PRO A 182 -22.19 -8.11 11.96
N PHE A 183 -23.31 -7.71 12.55
CA PHE A 183 -23.92 -8.40 13.68
C PHE A 183 -22.98 -8.57 14.90
N LEU A 184 -22.06 -7.62 15.10
CA LEU A 184 -21.11 -7.64 16.21
C LEU A 184 -21.80 -7.76 17.57
N GLU A 185 -23.01 -7.20 17.70
CA GLU A 185 -23.86 -7.27 18.88
C GLU A 185 -24.31 -8.70 19.26
N HIS A 186 -24.19 -9.65 18.34
CA HIS A 186 -24.55 -11.07 18.54
C HIS A 186 -23.32 -11.97 18.76
N ASP A 187 -22.12 -11.43 18.64
CA ASP A 187 -20.87 -12.16 18.85
C ASP A 187 -20.38 -12.00 20.31
N ASP A 188 -19.81 -13.08 20.85
CA ASP A 188 -19.04 -12.98 22.09
C ASP A 188 -17.79 -12.10 21.88
N ALA A 189 -17.42 -11.32 22.89
CA ALA A 189 -16.31 -10.38 22.80
C ALA A 189 -14.97 -11.05 22.41
N ASN A 190 -14.72 -12.28 22.86
CA ASN A 190 -13.49 -13.00 22.50
C ASN A 190 -13.50 -13.41 21.02
N ARG A 191 -14.67 -13.79 20.48
CA ARG A 191 -14.83 -14.13 19.06
C ARG A 191 -14.73 -12.90 18.17
N ALA A 192 -15.26 -11.77 18.61
CA ALA A 192 -15.06 -10.49 17.94
C ALA A 192 -13.58 -10.07 17.91
N LEU A 193 -12.84 -10.25 19.02
CA LEU A 193 -11.40 -9.99 19.10
C LEU A 193 -10.63 -10.85 18.10
N MET A 194 -10.92 -12.15 18.09
CA MET A 194 -10.36 -13.10 17.13
C MET A 194 -10.68 -12.69 15.68
N GLY A 195 -11.93 -12.33 15.41
CA GLY A 195 -12.41 -11.88 14.10
C GLY A 195 -11.68 -10.63 13.60
N ALA A 196 -11.57 -9.59 14.41
CA ALA A 196 -10.84 -8.37 14.09
C ALA A 196 -9.36 -8.65 13.81
N ASN A 197 -8.72 -9.52 14.62
CA ASN A 197 -7.33 -9.91 14.43
C ASN A 197 -7.09 -10.72 13.15
N MET A 198 -8.00 -11.64 12.81
CA MET A 198 -7.90 -12.48 11.62
C MET A 198 -8.15 -11.70 10.32
N GLN A 199 -9.04 -10.70 10.34
CA GLN A 199 -9.26 -9.83 9.18
C GLN A 199 -7.97 -9.14 8.70
N ARG A 200 -7.06 -8.76 9.63
CA ARG A 200 -5.76 -8.17 9.27
C ARG A 200 -4.80 -9.14 8.58
N GLN A 201 -5.03 -10.44 8.71
CA GLN A 201 -4.18 -11.50 8.14
C GLN A 201 -4.72 -12.01 6.80
N ALA A 202 -5.90 -11.57 6.38
CA ALA A 202 -6.48 -11.96 5.09
C ALA A 202 -5.57 -11.51 3.94
N VAL A 203 -5.20 -12.46 3.07
CA VAL A 203 -4.35 -12.17 1.90
C VAL A 203 -5.25 -11.86 0.70
N PRO A 204 -4.96 -10.80 -0.08
CA PRO A 204 -5.72 -10.45 -1.27
C PRO A 204 -5.82 -11.60 -2.28
N THR A 205 -7.05 -11.92 -2.65
CA THR A 205 -7.35 -12.91 -3.70
C THR A 205 -7.11 -12.32 -5.09
N LEU A 206 -6.93 -13.19 -6.08
CA LEU A 206 -6.71 -12.81 -7.49
C LEU A 206 -7.85 -11.96 -8.05
N LYS A 207 -9.07 -12.25 -7.61
CA LYS A 207 -10.30 -11.52 -7.92
C LYS A 207 -10.84 -11.01 -6.59
N ALA A 208 -11.03 -9.70 -6.47
CA ALA A 208 -11.76 -9.12 -5.35
C ALA A 208 -13.26 -9.42 -5.52
N ASP A 209 -13.99 -9.53 -4.41
CA ASP A 209 -15.44 -9.74 -4.36
C ASP A 209 -15.95 -8.98 -3.14
N LYS A 210 -16.71 -7.91 -3.36
CA LYS A 210 -17.26 -7.11 -2.27
C LYS A 210 -18.14 -7.93 -1.33
N PRO A 211 -18.12 -7.68 -0.01
CA PRO A 211 -18.94 -8.44 0.92
C PRO A 211 -20.42 -8.23 0.65
N LEU A 212 -21.19 -9.31 0.49
CA LEU A 212 -22.66 -9.21 0.33
C LEU A 212 -23.35 -8.69 1.60
N VAL A 213 -22.73 -8.89 2.75
CA VAL A 213 -23.19 -8.39 4.05
C VAL A 213 -22.11 -7.48 4.61
N GLY A 214 -22.27 -6.17 4.51
CA GLY A 214 -21.32 -5.17 5.00
C GLY A 214 -21.88 -4.34 6.15
N THR A 215 -21.07 -3.41 6.67
CA THR A 215 -21.50 -2.43 7.69
C THR A 215 -21.56 -0.99 7.16
N GLY A 216 -21.06 -0.74 5.94
CA GLY A 216 -20.99 0.57 5.30
C GLY A 216 -19.65 1.29 5.51
N ILE A 217 -18.76 0.73 6.34
CA ILE A 217 -17.44 1.29 6.64
C ILE A 217 -16.40 0.86 5.59
N GLU A 218 -16.71 -0.18 4.81
CA GLU A 218 -15.85 -0.75 3.78
C GLU A 218 -15.34 0.30 2.79
N ARG A 219 -16.20 1.24 2.36
CA ARG A 219 -15.84 2.30 1.43
C ARG A 219 -14.84 3.28 2.04
N ASN A 220 -15.09 3.72 3.27
CA ASN A 220 -14.21 4.66 3.96
C ASN A 220 -12.82 4.05 4.16
N VAL A 221 -12.73 2.77 4.55
CA VAL A 221 -11.44 2.10 4.73
C VAL A 221 -10.68 1.96 3.41
N ALA A 222 -11.37 1.61 2.32
CA ALA A 222 -10.74 1.48 1.01
C ALA A 222 -10.19 2.83 0.50
N VAL A 223 -10.94 3.91 0.67
CA VAL A 223 -10.54 5.28 0.28
C VAL A 223 -9.42 5.81 1.17
N ASP A 224 -9.58 5.76 2.49
CA ASP A 224 -8.64 6.37 3.46
C ASP A 224 -7.33 5.60 3.60
N SER A 225 -7.30 4.31 3.21
CA SER A 225 -6.07 3.51 3.23
C SER A 225 -4.99 4.03 2.27
N GLY A 226 -5.41 4.73 1.18
CA GLY A 226 -4.52 5.19 0.11
C GLY A 226 -4.10 4.10 -0.87
N VAL A 227 -4.71 2.90 -0.81
CA VAL A 227 -4.45 1.81 -1.77
C VAL A 227 -5.23 1.99 -3.08
N THR A 228 -6.34 2.73 -3.03
CA THR A 228 -7.18 3.06 -4.18
C THR A 228 -6.72 4.38 -4.81
N ALA A 229 -6.89 4.52 -6.12
CA ALA A 229 -6.65 5.80 -6.79
C ALA A 229 -7.94 6.63 -6.72
N VAL A 230 -7.89 7.78 -6.04
CA VAL A 230 -9.06 8.63 -5.80
C VAL A 230 -8.94 9.93 -6.59
N ALA A 231 -10.04 10.37 -7.20
CA ALA A 231 -10.13 11.61 -7.94
C ALA A 231 -9.93 12.82 -7.01
N LYS A 232 -8.89 13.62 -7.28
CA LYS A 232 -8.63 14.87 -6.55
C LYS A 232 -9.66 15.95 -6.88
N ARG A 233 -10.17 15.93 -8.11
CA ARG A 233 -11.09 16.91 -8.70
C ARG A 233 -12.14 16.20 -9.55
N GLY A 234 -13.31 16.82 -9.66
CA GLY A 234 -14.37 16.40 -10.56
C GLY A 234 -14.02 16.67 -12.03
N GLY A 235 -14.51 15.81 -12.93
CA GLY A 235 -14.18 15.88 -14.34
C GLY A 235 -14.84 14.80 -15.18
N SER A 236 -14.36 14.70 -16.42
CA SER A 236 -14.70 13.61 -17.33
C SER A 236 -13.46 12.77 -17.63
N VAL A 237 -13.60 11.45 -17.65
CA VAL A 237 -12.49 10.55 -17.95
C VAL A 237 -12.12 10.65 -19.43
N GLN A 238 -10.93 11.14 -19.75
CA GLN A 238 -10.48 11.30 -21.13
C GLN A 238 -9.95 9.99 -21.72
N SER A 239 -9.12 9.27 -20.96
CA SER A 239 -8.55 7.99 -21.39
C SER A 239 -8.27 7.10 -20.18
N VAL A 240 -8.54 5.81 -20.34
CA VAL A 240 -8.28 4.76 -19.35
C VAL A 240 -7.37 3.72 -19.96
N ASP A 241 -6.27 3.43 -19.27
CA ASP A 241 -5.38 2.32 -19.55
C ASP A 241 -5.17 1.50 -18.26
N ALA A 242 -4.66 0.28 -18.38
CA ALA A 242 -4.35 -0.56 -17.24
C ALA A 242 -3.29 0.06 -16.31
N SER A 243 -2.45 0.96 -16.84
CA SER A 243 -1.34 1.60 -16.11
C SER A 243 -1.60 3.06 -15.75
N ARG A 244 -2.54 3.76 -16.42
CA ARG A 244 -2.79 5.18 -16.16
C ARG A 244 -4.24 5.57 -16.43
N ILE A 245 -4.72 6.59 -15.73
CA ILE A 245 -6.04 7.20 -15.93
C ILE A 245 -5.83 8.70 -16.12
N VAL A 246 -6.46 9.26 -17.14
CA VAL A 246 -6.39 10.70 -17.46
C VAL A 246 -7.78 11.31 -17.32
N ILE A 247 -7.89 12.33 -16.49
CA ILE A 247 -9.15 13.04 -16.23
C ILE A 247 -9.02 14.46 -16.74
N LYS A 248 -9.97 14.87 -17.57
CA LYS A 248 -10.18 16.27 -17.92
C LYS A 248 -11.03 16.90 -16.82
N VAL A 249 -10.47 17.89 -16.13
CA VAL A 249 -11.09 18.56 -14.99
C VAL A 249 -12.23 19.45 -15.47
N ASN A 250 -13.30 19.57 -14.67
CA ASN A 250 -14.40 20.50 -14.93
C ASN A 250 -13.91 21.96 -14.83
N GLU A 251 -14.52 22.86 -15.59
CA GLU A 251 -14.12 24.28 -15.61
C GLU A 251 -14.32 24.95 -14.24
N ASP A 252 -15.30 24.51 -13.45
CA ASP A 252 -15.60 25.05 -12.12
C ASP A 252 -14.51 24.77 -11.06
N GLU A 253 -13.80 23.64 -11.20
CA GLU A 253 -12.74 23.21 -10.28
C GLU A 253 -11.33 23.52 -10.81
N LEU A 254 -11.26 24.27 -11.91
CA LEU A 254 -10.00 24.60 -12.57
C LEU A 254 -9.31 25.76 -11.85
N ILE A 255 -8.07 25.51 -11.43
CA ILE A 255 -7.23 26.55 -10.83
C ILE A 255 -6.58 27.34 -11.98
N PRO A 256 -6.72 28.68 -12.01
CA PRO A 256 -6.04 29.52 -12.99
C PRO A 256 -4.52 29.27 -12.90
N GLY A 257 -3.90 28.87 -14.01
CA GLY A 257 -2.49 28.47 -14.02
C GLY A 257 -2.23 27.02 -14.42
N GLU A 258 -3.23 26.13 -14.30
CA GLU A 258 -3.02 24.69 -14.53
C GLU A 258 -3.57 24.21 -15.89
N ALA A 259 -2.96 23.16 -16.46
CA ALA A 259 -3.37 22.60 -17.76
C ALA A 259 -4.81 22.02 -17.78
N GLY A 260 -5.46 21.85 -16.63
CA GLY A 260 -6.83 21.34 -16.51
C GLY A 260 -6.97 19.82 -16.75
N ILE A 261 -5.85 19.08 -16.68
CA ILE A 261 -5.83 17.62 -16.82
C ILE A 261 -5.08 17.02 -15.63
N ASP A 262 -5.69 16.00 -15.02
CA ASP A 262 -5.08 15.20 -13.97
C ASP A 262 -4.69 13.82 -14.50
N ILE A 263 -3.44 13.41 -14.24
CA ILE A 263 -2.90 12.11 -14.63
C ILE A 263 -2.65 11.27 -13.37
N TYR A 264 -3.25 10.08 -13.33
CA TYR A 264 -3.12 9.11 -12.25
C TYR A 264 -2.36 7.89 -12.76
N ASN A 265 -1.12 7.71 -12.31
CA ASN A 265 -0.33 6.53 -12.62
C ASN A 265 -0.63 5.41 -11.62
N LEU A 266 -1.00 4.24 -12.12
CA LEU A 266 -1.42 3.10 -11.31
C LEU A 266 -0.24 2.19 -10.97
N THR A 267 -0.19 1.71 -9.74
CA THR A 267 0.81 0.73 -9.29
C THR A 267 0.45 -0.67 -9.80
N LYS A 268 1.35 -1.32 -10.54
CA LYS A 268 1.13 -2.66 -11.13
C LYS A 268 2.05 -3.69 -10.49
N TYR A 269 1.49 -4.84 -10.11
CA TYR A 269 2.18 -6.06 -9.67
C TYR A 269 3.45 -5.81 -8.83
N THR A 270 3.34 -4.98 -7.81
CA THR A 270 4.45 -4.62 -6.92
C THR A 270 4.41 -5.47 -5.66
N ARG A 271 5.58 -5.79 -5.11
CA ARG A 271 5.73 -6.57 -3.88
C ARG A 271 5.33 -5.75 -2.64
N SER A 272 4.56 -6.35 -1.73
CA SER A 272 4.36 -5.84 -0.37
C SER A 272 5.42 -6.36 0.61
N ASN A 273 5.48 -5.78 1.82
CA ASN A 273 6.39 -6.26 2.88
C ASN A 273 6.19 -7.75 3.24
N GLN A 274 4.95 -8.26 3.17
CA GLN A 274 4.59 -9.64 3.48
C GLN A 274 4.60 -10.56 2.24
N ASN A 275 5.23 -10.12 1.15
CA ASN A 275 5.32 -10.85 -0.13
C ASN A 275 3.96 -11.10 -0.80
N THR A 276 2.95 -10.27 -0.51
CA THR A 276 1.69 -10.22 -1.25
C THR A 276 1.83 -9.32 -2.48
N CYS A 277 0.80 -9.28 -3.32
CA CYS A 277 0.79 -8.50 -4.55
C CYS A 277 -0.06 -7.23 -4.38
N ILE A 278 0.57 -6.07 -4.62
CA ILE A 278 -0.10 -4.78 -4.73
C ILE A 278 -0.31 -4.49 -6.21
N ASN A 279 -1.57 -4.43 -6.63
CA ASN A 279 -1.93 -4.18 -8.01
C ASN A 279 -3.21 -3.36 -8.06
N GLN A 280 -3.15 -2.22 -8.73
CA GLN A 280 -4.31 -1.37 -8.97
C GLN A 280 -4.97 -1.70 -10.31
N ARG A 281 -6.30 -1.63 -10.36
CA ARG A 281 -7.09 -1.90 -11.56
C ARG A 281 -8.07 -0.74 -11.79
N PRO A 282 -8.09 -0.13 -12.99
CA PRO A 282 -9.05 0.92 -13.28
C PRO A 282 -10.48 0.38 -13.19
N THR A 283 -11.37 1.18 -12.60
CA THR A 283 -12.82 0.87 -12.45
C THR A 283 -13.67 1.67 -13.43
N VAL A 284 -13.22 2.89 -13.76
CA VAL A 284 -13.93 3.84 -14.63
C VAL A 284 -13.75 3.54 -16.11
N LEU A 285 -14.71 3.99 -16.92
CA LEU A 285 -14.67 3.89 -18.38
C LEU A 285 -14.39 5.26 -19.05
N PRO A 286 -13.81 5.28 -20.27
CA PRO A 286 -13.64 6.52 -21.02
C PRO A 286 -14.97 7.24 -21.27
N GLY A 287 -15.01 8.55 -21.00
CA GLY A 287 -16.19 9.41 -21.15
C GLY A 287 -17.11 9.45 -19.92
N GLU A 288 -16.84 8.66 -18.88
CA GLU A 288 -17.63 8.67 -17.65
C GLU A 288 -17.39 9.97 -16.85
N PRO A 289 -18.44 10.63 -16.32
CA PRO A 289 -18.29 11.74 -15.40
C PRO A 289 -17.88 11.23 -14.01
N VAL A 290 -16.94 11.91 -13.37
CA VAL A 290 -16.43 11.57 -12.04
C VAL A 290 -16.48 12.80 -11.15
N ALA A 291 -16.85 12.61 -9.88
CA ALA A 291 -16.82 13.65 -8.87
C ALA A 291 -15.52 13.60 -8.07
N ARG A 292 -15.22 14.72 -7.40
CA ARG A 292 -14.13 14.76 -6.43
C ARG A 292 -14.38 13.73 -5.31
N GLY A 293 -13.39 12.89 -5.05
CA GLY A 293 -13.47 11.82 -4.06
C GLY A 293 -13.92 10.46 -4.60
N ASP A 294 -14.24 10.35 -5.89
CA ASP A 294 -14.59 9.06 -6.50
C ASP A 294 -13.36 8.17 -6.72
N VAL A 295 -13.57 6.85 -6.60
CA VAL A 295 -12.53 5.84 -6.80
C VAL A 295 -12.38 5.54 -8.29
N LEU A 296 -11.21 5.88 -8.83
CA LEU A 296 -10.83 5.70 -10.23
C LEU A 296 -10.22 4.33 -10.50
N ALA A 297 -9.49 3.80 -9.50
CA ALA A 297 -8.90 2.47 -9.57
C ALA A 297 -8.95 1.79 -8.21
N ASP A 298 -9.37 0.53 -8.23
CA ASP A 298 -9.32 -0.36 -7.08
C ASP A 298 -7.89 -0.81 -6.81
N GLY A 299 -7.53 -0.92 -5.54
CA GLY A 299 -6.29 -1.52 -5.07
C GLY A 299 -6.41 -3.02 -4.78
N PRO A 300 -5.43 -3.60 -4.08
CA PRO A 300 -5.54 -4.98 -3.60
C PRO A 300 -6.67 -5.10 -2.56
N SER A 301 -7.49 -6.14 -2.66
CA SER A 301 -8.64 -6.36 -1.76
C SER A 301 -9.63 -5.19 -1.72
N THR A 302 -9.88 -4.53 -2.85
CA THR A 302 -11.01 -3.60 -3.01
C THR A 302 -11.78 -3.92 -4.28
N ASP A 303 -13.08 -3.67 -4.27
CA ASP A 303 -14.00 -3.89 -5.39
C ASP A 303 -15.00 -2.73 -5.45
N LEU A 304 -14.96 -1.95 -6.54
CA LEU A 304 -15.76 -0.74 -6.77
C LEU A 304 -15.66 0.27 -5.62
N GLY A 305 -14.46 0.44 -5.06
CA GLY A 305 -14.21 1.34 -3.95
C GLY A 305 -14.64 0.82 -2.58
N GLU A 306 -15.12 -0.42 -2.45
CA GLU A 306 -15.41 -1.08 -1.18
C GLU A 306 -14.28 -2.05 -0.80
N LEU A 307 -14.00 -2.17 0.50
CA LEU A 307 -13.05 -3.15 1.02
C LEU A 307 -13.57 -4.60 0.83
N ALA A 308 -12.82 -5.39 0.08
CA ALA A 308 -13.10 -6.77 -0.30
C ALA A 308 -11.96 -7.70 0.14
N LEU A 309 -11.89 -8.01 1.44
CA LEU A 309 -10.82 -8.83 2.03
C LEU A 309 -10.86 -10.31 1.59
N GLY A 310 -12.02 -10.80 1.15
CA GLY A 310 -12.25 -12.23 0.90
C GLY A 310 -13.23 -12.48 -0.25
N GLN A 311 -14.00 -13.57 -0.15
CA GLN A 311 -14.95 -14.01 -1.18
C GLN A 311 -16.24 -14.49 -0.52
N ASN A 312 -17.38 -14.19 -1.12
CA ASN A 312 -18.66 -14.69 -0.64
C ASN A 312 -18.88 -16.15 -1.09
N MET A 313 -19.11 -17.05 -0.14
CA MET A 313 -19.28 -18.49 -0.42
C MET A 313 -20.66 -18.98 -0.02
N ARG A 314 -21.20 -19.95 -0.77
CA ARG A 314 -22.40 -20.68 -0.35
C ARG A 314 -21.98 -21.74 0.67
N ILE A 315 -22.39 -21.54 1.92
CA ILE A 315 -22.03 -22.40 3.05
C ILE A 315 -23.26 -23.17 3.51
N ALA A 316 -23.06 -24.42 3.93
CA ALA A 316 -24.06 -25.24 4.60
C ALA A 316 -23.50 -25.73 5.93
N PHE A 317 -24.26 -25.54 7.01
CA PHE A 317 -23.91 -26.06 8.33
C PHE A 317 -24.50 -27.46 8.49
N MET A 318 -23.67 -28.48 8.30
CA MET A 318 -24.04 -29.88 8.55
C MET A 318 -22.78 -30.72 8.79
N PRO A 319 -22.82 -31.76 9.63
CA PRO A 319 -21.74 -32.73 9.69
C PRO A 319 -21.64 -33.48 8.36
N TRP A 320 -20.42 -33.68 7.85
CA TRP A 320 -20.18 -34.38 6.59
C TRP A 320 -19.06 -35.41 6.72
N ASN A 321 -19.42 -36.66 7.04
CA ASN A 321 -18.51 -37.80 7.11
C ASN A 321 -17.22 -37.57 7.94
N GLY A 322 -17.27 -36.68 8.93
CA GLY A 322 -16.11 -36.33 9.76
C GLY A 322 -15.05 -35.45 9.08
N TYR A 323 -15.24 -35.02 7.84
CA TYR A 323 -14.29 -34.12 7.17
C TYR A 323 -14.32 -32.69 7.73
N ASN A 324 -15.41 -32.30 8.38
CA ASN A 324 -15.53 -31.08 9.14
C ASN A 324 -15.51 -31.33 10.66
N PHE A 325 -14.68 -32.27 11.10
CA PHE A 325 -14.45 -32.54 12.51
C PHE A 325 -13.69 -31.38 13.18
N GLU A 326 -14.04 -31.10 14.44
CA GLU A 326 -13.64 -29.89 15.17
C GLU A 326 -13.99 -28.63 14.36
N ASP A 327 -12.98 -27.86 13.99
CA ASP A 327 -13.14 -26.65 13.22
C ASP A 327 -12.88 -26.89 11.72
N SER A 328 -12.51 -28.10 11.27
CA SER A 328 -12.11 -28.36 9.87
C SER A 328 -13.17 -27.93 8.82
N ILE A 329 -12.74 -27.42 7.67
CA ILE A 329 -13.63 -27.01 6.56
C ILE A 329 -13.49 -27.97 5.39
N LEU A 330 -14.63 -28.43 4.89
CA LEU A 330 -14.72 -29.13 3.61
C LEU A 330 -15.02 -28.13 2.49
N VAL A 331 -14.13 -28.05 1.51
CA VAL A 331 -14.24 -27.14 0.37
C VAL A 331 -14.58 -27.93 -0.89
N SER A 332 -15.52 -27.42 -1.69
CA SER A 332 -15.83 -28.00 -3.00
C SER A 332 -14.70 -27.75 -4.00
N GLU A 333 -14.40 -28.74 -4.83
CA GLU A 333 -13.42 -28.59 -5.93
C GLU A 333 -13.75 -27.42 -6.87
N ARG A 334 -15.03 -27.07 -7.01
CA ARG A 334 -15.49 -25.92 -7.80
C ARG A 334 -14.81 -24.61 -7.41
N VAL A 335 -14.50 -24.42 -6.13
CA VAL A 335 -13.84 -23.22 -5.62
C VAL A 335 -12.42 -23.07 -6.16
N VAL A 336 -11.73 -24.21 -6.32
CA VAL A 336 -10.38 -24.28 -6.91
C VAL A 336 -10.46 -24.05 -8.41
N GLN A 337 -11.45 -24.63 -9.09
CA GLN A 337 -11.65 -24.48 -10.54
C GLN A 337 -11.94 -23.02 -10.94
N GLU A 338 -12.71 -22.29 -10.11
CA GLU A 338 -13.03 -20.87 -10.32
C GLU A 338 -11.88 -19.92 -9.90
N ASP A 339 -10.75 -20.46 -9.42
CA ASP A 339 -9.57 -19.74 -8.90
C ASP A 339 -9.93 -18.68 -7.82
N ARG A 340 -11.00 -18.89 -7.03
CA ARG A 340 -11.54 -17.86 -6.10
C ARG A 340 -10.58 -17.49 -4.96
N PHE A 341 -9.98 -18.49 -4.32
CA PHE A 341 -8.98 -18.32 -3.27
C PHE A 341 -7.54 -18.49 -3.79
N THR A 342 -7.31 -18.11 -5.04
CA THR A 342 -5.95 -18.06 -5.58
C THR A 342 -5.31 -16.72 -5.23
N THR A 343 -4.08 -16.74 -4.73
CA THR A 343 -3.32 -15.53 -4.37
C THR A 343 -2.06 -15.41 -5.23
N ILE A 344 -1.60 -14.17 -5.43
CA ILE A 344 -0.31 -13.89 -6.06
C ILE A 344 0.66 -13.47 -4.96
N HIS A 345 1.78 -14.17 -4.88
CA HIS A 345 2.89 -13.82 -4.01
C HIS A 345 4.08 -13.37 -4.83
N ILE A 346 4.73 -12.29 -4.42
CA ILE A 346 5.92 -11.77 -5.09
C ILE A 346 7.09 -11.88 -4.11
N GLN A 347 8.08 -12.69 -4.48
CA GLN A 347 9.28 -12.90 -3.69
C GLN A 347 10.46 -12.17 -4.32
N GLU A 348 11.19 -11.42 -3.50
CA GLU A 348 12.45 -10.80 -3.88
C GLU A 348 13.60 -11.74 -3.49
N LEU A 349 14.35 -12.21 -4.48
CA LEU A 349 15.54 -13.03 -4.28
C LEU A 349 16.75 -12.20 -4.74
N SER A 350 17.71 -11.99 -3.85
CA SER A 350 18.88 -11.15 -4.13
C SER A 350 20.17 -11.97 -4.19
N CYS A 351 20.94 -11.79 -5.25
CA CYS A 351 22.31 -12.28 -5.39
C CYS A 351 23.28 -11.12 -5.18
N VAL A 352 24.28 -11.30 -4.31
CA VAL A 352 25.29 -10.27 -4.01
C VAL A 352 26.65 -10.80 -4.44
N ALA A 353 27.33 -10.05 -5.31
CA ALA A 353 28.71 -10.28 -5.70
C ALA A 353 29.63 -9.37 -4.88
N ARG A 354 30.58 -9.98 -4.18
CA ARG A 354 31.48 -9.29 -3.26
C ARG A 354 32.92 -9.41 -3.70
N ASP A 355 33.73 -8.44 -3.30
CA ASP A 355 35.17 -8.55 -3.39
C ASP A 355 35.70 -9.35 -2.19
N THR A 356 36.40 -10.45 -2.47
CA THR A 356 36.96 -11.32 -1.43
C THR A 356 38.49 -11.22 -1.43
N LYS A 357 39.14 -11.69 -0.37
CA LYS A 357 40.61 -11.71 -0.29
C LYS A 357 41.28 -12.56 -1.38
N LEU A 358 40.57 -13.53 -1.93
CA LEU A 358 41.06 -14.45 -2.98
C LEU A 358 40.80 -13.93 -4.39
N GLY A 359 40.07 -12.82 -4.52
CA GLY A 359 39.60 -12.26 -5.78
C GLY A 359 38.13 -11.86 -5.70
N SER A 360 37.69 -11.12 -6.71
CA SER A 360 36.31 -10.67 -6.81
C SER A 360 35.38 -11.82 -7.23
N GLU A 361 34.19 -11.88 -6.65
CA GLU A 361 33.13 -12.75 -7.15
C GLU A 361 32.55 -12.18 -8.44
N GLU A 362 32.32 -13.05 -9.42
CA GLU A 362 31.81 -12.67 -10.74
C GLU A 362 30.41 -13.24 -10.96
N ILE A 363 29.56 -12.47 -11.64
CA ILE A 363 28.27 -12.92 -12.14
C ILE A 363 28.48 -13.29 -13.60
N THR A 364 28.35 -14.57 -13.91
CA THR A 364 28.63 -15.14 -15.24
C THR A 364 27.79 -16.38 -15.48
N ALA A 365 27.52 -16.67 -16.75
CA ALA A 365 26.89 -17.91 -17.20
C ALA A 365 27.85 -19.11 -17.19
N ASP A 366 29.16 -18.89 -17.12
CA ASP A 366 30.17 -19.96 -17.08
C ASP A 366 30.29 -20.56 -15.67
N ILE A 367 29.40 -21.49 -15.35
CA ILE A 367 29.29 -22.11 -14.03
C ILE A 367 29.88 -23.54 -14.07
N PRO A 368 30.83 -23.89 -13.19
CA PRO A 368 31.44 -25.21 -13.19
C PRO A 368 30.43 -26.31 -12.80
N ASN A 369 30.53 -27.47 -13.46
CA ASN A 369 29.73 -28.67 -13.17
C ASN A 369 28.21 -28.52 -13.36
N VAL A 370 27.76 -27.58 -14.19
CA VAL A 370 26.34 -27.38 -14.53
C VAL A 370 26.10 -27.75 -15.99
N GLY A 371 25.08 -28.57 -16.25
CA GLY A 371 24.72 -28.96 -17.61
C GLY A 371 24.03 -27.83 -18.40
N GLU A 372 24.15 -27.85 -19.72
CA GLU A 372 23.58 -26.83 -20.63
C GLU A 372 22.07 -26.61 -20.43
N SER A 373 21.34 -27.65 -20.03
CA SER A 373 19.89 -27.55 -19.76
C SER A 373 19.57 -26.53 -18.66
N ALA A 374 20.41 -26.42 -17.64
CA ALA A 374 20.21 -25.46 -16.55
C ALA A 374 20.66 -24.03 -16.94
N LEU A 375 21.59 -23.91 -17.89
CA LEU A 375 22.06 -22.63 -18.43
C LEU A 375 21.10 -22.04 -19.46
N SER A 376 20.21 -22.86 -20.06
CA SER A 376 19.27 -22.43 -21.10
C SER A 376 18.35 -21.25 -20.72
N LYS A 377 18.12 -21.03 -19.42
CA LYS A 377 17.26 -19.95 -18.90
C LYS A 377 18.02 -18.66 -18.56
N LEU A 378 19.36 -18.72 -18.59
CA LEU A 378 20.23 -17.59 -18.29
C LEU A 378 20.65 -16.88 -19.58
N ASP A 379 20.84 -15.58 -19.49
CA ASP A 379 21.43 -14.77 -20.55
C ASP A 379 22.97 -14.92 -20.58
N GLU A 380 23.62 -14.26 -21.54
CA GLU A 380 25.08 -14.24 -21.66
C GLU A 380 25.79 -13.70 -20.40
N SER A 381 25.11 -12.90 -19.59
CA SER A 381 25.65 -12.34 -18.34
C SER A 381 25.41 -13.27 -17.14
N GLY A 382 24.72 -14.40 -17.32
CA GLY A 382 24.39 -15.33 -16.24
C GLY A 382 23.14 -14.94 -15.44
N ILE A 383 22.25 -14.11 -15.99
CA ILE A 383 21.03 -13.63 -15.33
C ILE A 383 19.79 -14.22 -16.03
N VAL A 384 18.78 -14.63 -15.27
CA VAL A 384 17.55 -15.20 -15.81
C VAL A 384 16.74 -14.20 -16.66
N TYR A 385 16.12 -14.68 -17.73
CA TYR A 385 15.21 -13.88 -18.55
C TYR A 385 13.91 -13.50 -17.81
N ILE A 386 13.43 -12.27 -18.05
CA ILE A 386 12.11 -11.82 -17.62
C ILE A 386 11.04 -12.61 -18.39
N GLY A 387 10.06 -13.17 -17.68
CA GLY A 387 9.02 -14.05 -18.23
C GLY A 387 9.35 -15.54 -18.18
N ALA A 388 10.55 -15.94 -17.75
CA ALA A 388 10.90 -17.35 -17.62
C ALA A 388 10.11 -18.03 -16.49
N GLU A 389 9.58 -19.22 -16.76
CA GLU A 389 9.01 -20.09 -15.73
C GLU A 389 10.12 -20.93 -15.08
N VAL A 390 10.21 -20.84 -13.76
CA VAL A 390 11.25 -21.49 -12.96
C VAL A 390 10.67 -22.41 -11.90
N LYS A 391 11.41 -23.47 -11.60
CA LYS A 391 11.08 -24.46 -10.57
C LYS A 391 12.18 -24.50 -9.51
N GLY A 392 11.88 -25.06 -8.34
CA GLY A 392 12.85 -25.22 -7.27
C GLY A 392 14.14 -25.90 -7.75
N GLY A 393 15.28 -25.28 -7.47
CA GLY A 393 16.61 -25.74 -7.91
C GLY A 393 17.14 -25.08 -9.18
N ASP A 394 16.30 -24.43 -9.98
CA ASP A 394 16.74 -23.66 -11.16
C ASP A 394 17.63 -22.49 -10.75
N ILE A 395 18.61 -22.16 -11.60
CA ILE A 395 19.54 -21.05 -11.36
C ILE A 395 18.88 -19.75 -11.84
N LEU A 396 18.86 -18.74 -10.97
CA LEU A 396 18.36 -17.40 -11.29
C LEU A 396 19.48 -16.44 -11.66
N VAL A 397 20.60 -16.53 -10.93
CA VAL A 397 21.79 -15.70 -11.17
C VAL A 397 23.01 -16.58 -10.96
N GLY A 398 23.74 -16.82 -12.05
CA GLY A 398 25.02 -17.50 -12.06
C GLY A 398 26.06 -16.68 -11.31
N LYS A 399 26.65 -17.25 -10.26
CA LYS A 399 27.70 -16.61 -9.48
C LYS A 399 28.83 -17.57 -9.23
N VAL A 400 30.05 -17.12 -9.52
CA VAL A 400 31.28 -17.87 -9.28
C VAL A 400 32.14 -17.14 -8.26
N THR A 401 32.63 -17.89 -7.28
CA THR A 401 33.56 -17.40 -6.27
C THR A 401 34.94 -18.02 -6.49
N PRO A 402 36.03 -17.23 -6.55
CA PRO A 402 37.37 -17.78 -6.62
C PRO A 402 37.67 -18.64 -5.40
N LYS A 403 38.21 -19.82 -5.64
CA LYS A 403 38.55 -20.81 -4.62
C LYS A 403 40.06 -20.90 -4.49
N GLY A 404 40.57 -20.92 -3.26
CA GLY A 404 41.98 -21.20 -3.01
C GLY A 404 42.33 -22.65 -3.36
N GLU A 405 43.61 -22.91 -3.65
CA GLU A 405 44.10 -24.27 -3.92
C GLU A 405 43.82 -25.19 -2.73
N THR A 406 42.91 -26.14 -2.91
CA THR A 406 42.68 -27.21 -1.94
C THR A 406 43.65 -28.35 -2.20
N GLN A 407 44.37 -28.80 -1.17
CA GLN A 407 45.16 -30.03 -1.25
C GLN A 407 44.19 -31.22 -1.41
N LEU A 408 44.10 -31.73 -2.64
CA LEU A 408 43.32 -32.92 -2.99
C LEU A 408 43.98 -34.17 -2.41
N THR A 409 43.17 -35.15 -2.01
CA THR A 409 43.71 -36.46 -1.58
C THR A 409 44.34 -37.20 -2.76
N PRO A 410 45.25 -38.17 -2.53
CA PRO A 410 45.84 -38.97 -3.61
C PRO A 410 44.80 -39.63 -4.53
N GLU A 411 43.65 -40.05 -3.99
CA GLU A 411 42.55 -40.66 -4.73
C GLU A 411 41.88 -39.67 -5.68
N GLU A 412 41.60 -38.44 -5.22
CA GLU A 412 41.04 -37.37 -6.07
C GLU A 412 42.02 -36.90 -7.15
N LYS A 413 43.32 -36.86 -6.82
CA LYS A 413 44.38 -36.58 -7.81
C LYS A 413 44.42 -37.66 -8.89
N LEU A 414 44.29 -38.94 -8.50
CA LEU A 414 44.25 -40.05 -9.44
C LEU A 414 43.00 -39.99 -10.33
N LEU A 415 41.83 -39.73 -9.75
CA LEU A 415 40.58 -39.58 -10.51
C LEU A 415 40.68 -38.45 -11.55
N ARG A 416 41.21 -37.28 -11.17
CA ARG A 416 41.42 -36.18 -12.12
C ARG A 416 42.45 -36.51 -13.21
N ALA A 417 43.51 -37.24 -12.87
CA ALA A 417 44.49 -37.69 -13.84
C ALA A 417 43.89 -38.69 -14.85
N ILE A 418 42.92 -39.52 -14.44
CA ILE A 418 42.22 -40.47 -15.30
C ILE A 418 41.21 -39.76 -16.22
N PHE A 419 40.39 -38.85 -15.67
CA PHE A 419 39.32 -38.18 -16.43
C PHE A 419 39.77 -36.92 -17.16
N GLY A 420 40.99 -36.43 -16.91
CA GLY A 420 41.50 -35.19 -17.51
C GLY A 420 40.72 -33.93 -17.07
N GLU A 421 39.90 -34.01 -16.04
CA GLU A 421 39.17 -32.87 -15.49
C GLU A 421 40.15 -31.89 -14.85
N LYS A 422 40.27 -30.70 -15.45
CA LYS A 422 41.03 -29.60 -14.86
C LYS A 422 40.41 -29.20 -13.52
N ALA A 423 41.24 -28.83 -12.57
CA ALA A 423 40.76 -28.17 -11.37
C ALA A 423 40.04 -26.88 -11.78
N SER A 424 38.75 -26.76 -11.45
CA SER A 424 38.10 -25.45 -11.53
C SER A 424 38.60 -24.61 -10.35
N ASP A 425 39.28 -23.51 -10.66
CA ASP A 425 39.74 -22.54 -9.66
C ASP A 425 38.58 -21.72 -9.07
N VAL A 426 37.37 -21.97 -9.55
CA VAL A 426 36.13 -21.32 -9.14
C VAL A 426 35.13 -22.32 -8.55
N LYS A 427 34.31 -21.82 -7.62
CA LYS A 427 33.20 -22.55 -6.98
C LYS A 427 31.86 -21.91 -7.38
N ASP A 428 30.87 -22.75 -7.66
CA ASP A 428 29.47 -22.31 -7.83
C ASP A 428 28.89 -21.80 -6.50
N THR A 429 28.50 -20.52 -6.48
CA THR A 429 27.78 -19.84 -5.40
C THR A 429 26.54 -19.12 -5.92
N SER A 430 25.97 -19.65 -7.02
CA SER A 430 24.83 -19.09 -7.74
C SER A 430 23.56 -19.02 -6.89
N LEU A 431 22.72 -18.03 -7.20
CA LEU A 431 21.38 -17.91 -6.62
C LEU A 431 20.45 -18.90 -7.32
N ARG A 432 19.80 -19.77 -6.53
CA ARG A 432 18.84 -20.76 -7.01
C ARG A 432 17.45 -20.51 -6.43
N VAL A 433 16.42 -20.93 -7.14
CA VAL A 433 15.04 -20.88 -6.65
C VAL A 433 14.90 -21.79 -5.43
N PRO A 434 14.30 -21.31 -4.32
CA PRO A 434 14.05 -22.15 -3.15
C PRO A 434 13.25 -23.41 -3.50
N ASN A 435 13.54 -24.51 -2.80
CA ASN A 435 12.83 -25.77 -3.00
C ASN A 435 11.33 -25.59 -2.77
N SER A 436 10.51 -26.31 -3.55
CA SER A 436 9.03 -26.28 -3.50
C SER A 436 8.36 -25.02 -4.06
N ILE A 437 9.12 -24.03 -4.54
CA ILE A 437 8.57 -22.83 -5.17
C ILE A 437 8.65 -22.98 -6.69
N SER A 438 7.56 -22.64 -7.36
CA SER A 438 7.51 -22.49 -8.81
C SER A 438 6.76 -21.22 -9.16
N GLY A 439 7.20 -20.54 -10.21
CA GLY A 439 6.64 -19.25 -10.56
C GLY A 439 7.30 -18.66 -11.79
N THR A 440 6.91 -17.43 -12.11
CA THR A 440 7.39 -16.70 -13.28
C THR A 440 8.22 -15.51 -12.82
N ILE A 441 9.35 -15.29 -13.48
CA ILE A 441 10.16 -14.09 -13.24
C ILE A 441 9.45 -12.88 -13.82
N ILE A 442 9.13 -11.89 -12.99
CA ILE A 442 8.40 -10.68 -13.42
C ILE A 442 9.32 -9.49 -13.64
N ASP A 443 10.40 -9.39 -12.89
CA ASP A 443 11.32 -8.25 -12.95
C ASP A 443 12.72 -8.67 -12.47
N VAL A 444 13.74 -8.00 -13.01
CA VAL A 444 15.14 -8.18 -12.63
C VAL A 444 15.80 -6.81 -12.56
N GLN A 445 16.39 -6.50 -11.41
CA GLN A 445 17.07 -5.24 -11.15
C GLN A 445 18.55 -5.52 -10.87
N VAL A 446 19.43 -4.79 -11.54
CA VAL A 446 20.88 -4.92 -11.39
C VAL A 446 21.42 -3.61 -10.84
N PHE A 447 22.01 -3.67 -9.66
CA PHE A 447 22.67 -2.54 -9.01
C PHE A 447 24.17 -2.71 -9.13
N THR A 448 24.85 -1.70 -9.66
CA THR A 448 26.30 -1.72 -9.90
C THR A 448 26.96 -0.58 -9.14
N ARG A 449 28.01 -0.89 -8.38
CA ARG A 449 28.80 0.12 -7.68
C ARG A 449 29.46 1.08 -8.68
N ASP A 450 29.52 2.36 -8.32
CA ASP A 450 30.31 3.37 -9.00
C ASP A 450 31.79 2.96 -9.15
N GLY A 451 32.27 2.91 -10.40
CA GLY A 451 33.64 2.54 -10.76
C GLY A 451 33.84 1.09 -11.22
N VAL A 452 32.81 0.25 -11.13
CA VAL A 452 32.81 -1.10 -11.75
C VAL A 452 32.20 -0.99 -13.15
N GLU A 453 32.80 -1.66 -14.14
CA GLU A 453 32.23 -1.71 -15.49
C GLU A 453 30.86 -2.41 -15.48
N LYS A 454 29.90 -1.82 -16.19
CA LYS A 454 28.54 -2.36 -16.30
C LYS A 454 28.51 -3.51 -17.29
N ASP A 455 27.85 -4.61 -16.92
CA ASP A 455 27.66 -5.76 -17.82
C ASP A 455 26.74 -5.40 -18.98
N LYS A 456 26.76 -6.22 -20.04
CA LYS A 456 25.81 -6.11 -21.16
C LYS A 456 24.36 -6.03 -20.69
N ARG A 457 23.97 -6.87 -19.73
CA ARG A 457 22.61 -6.89 -19.17
C ARG A 457 22.26 -5.62 -18.39
N ALA A 458 23.20 -5.09 -17.61
CA ALA A 458 23.00 -3.84 -16.88
C ALA A 458 22.81 -2.65 -17.84
N LEU A 459 23.60 -2.59 -18.92
CA LEU A 459 23.45 -1.58 -19.97
C LEU A 459 22.12 -1.71 -20.73
N GLU A 460 21.68 -2.93 -21.02
CA GLU A 460 20.37 -3.18 -21.66
C GLU A 460 19.21 -2.69 -20.78
N ILE A 461 19.23 -3.02 -19.48
CA ILE A 461 18.22 -2.57 -18.51
C ILE A 461 18.25 -1.05 -18.39
N GLU A 462 19.43 -0.43 -18.31
CA GLU A 462 19.57 1.03 -18.24
C GLU A 462 18.96 1.70 -19.48
N GLN A 463 19.25 1.19 -20.67
CA GLN A 463 18.67 1.70 -21.92
C GLN A 463 17.15 1.52 -21.98
N MET A 464 16.64 0.37 -21.50
CA MET A 464 15.21 0.10 -21.41
C MET A 464 14.53 1.11 -20.49
N GLN A 465 15.06 1.32 -19.29
CA GLN A 465 14.55 2.29 -18.31
C GLN A 465 14.62 3.72 -18.83
N LEU A 466 15.69 4.11 -19.53
CA LEU A 466 15.80 5.43 -20.16
C LEU A 466 14.75 5.61 -21.27
N LYS A 467 14.51 4.59 -22.09
CA LYS A 467 13.52 4.61 -23.16
C LYS A 467 12.10 4.72 -22.60
N GLU A 468 11.79 3.95 -21.56
CA GLU A 468 10.51 3.98 -20.86
C GLU A 468 10.29 5.33 -20.15
N ALA A 469 11.28 5.80 -19.38
CA ALA A 469 11.23 7.10 -18.73
C ALA A 469 11.02 8.25 -19.74
N LYS A 470 11.68 8.20 -20.90
CA LYS A 470 11.49 9.17 -21.97
C LYS A 470 10.07 9.09 -22.53
N LYS A 471 9.57 7.88 -22.80
CA LYS A 471 8.23 7.65 -23.33
C LYS A 471 7.16 8.20 -22.37
N ASP A 472 7.22 7.83 -21.09
CA ASP A 472 6.25 8.24 -20.08
C ASP A 472 6.19 9.76 -19.93
N LEU A 473 7.35 10.41 -19.79
CA LEU A 473 7.41 11.85 -19.65
C LEU A 473 6.93 12.56 -20.93
N THR A 474 7.25 12.00 -22.11
CA THR A 474 6.83 12.61 -23.39
C THR A 474 5.32 12.51 -23.55
N GLU A 475 4.72 11.38 -23.17
CA GLU A 475 3.26 11.20 -23.19
C GLU A 475 2.58 12.09 -22.15
N GLU A 476 3.12 12.19 -20.92
CA GLU A 476 2.65 13.14 -19.90
C GLU A 476 2.65 14.57 -20.45
N PHE A 477 3.76 14.98 -21.07
CA PHE A 477 3.89 16.29 -21.69
C PHE A 477 2.88 16.49 -22.83
N GLN A 478 2.71 15.51 -23.73
CA GLN A 478 1.74 15.60 -24.83
C GLN A 478 0.29 15.71 -24.36
N ILE A 479 -0.05 15.02 -23.26
CA ILE A 479 -1.38 15.09 -22.65
C ILE A 479 -1.60 16.50 -22.08
N LEU A 480 -0.64 17.02 -21.31
CA LEU A 480 -0.72 18.36 -20.73
C LEU A 480 -0.73 19.46 -21.81
N GLU A 481 0.13 19.34 -22.83
CA GLU A 481 0.16 20.20 -24.02
C GLU A 481 -1.20 20.17 -24.72
N GLY A 482 -1.80 19.00 -24.92
CA GLY A 482 -3.14 18.86 -25.48
C GLY A 482 -4.22 19.57 -24.66
N GLY A 483 -4.16 19.49 -23.34
CA GLY A 483 -5.06 20.21 -22.42
C GLY A 483 -4.94 21.72 -22.54
N LEU A 484 -3.70 22.22 -22.49
CA LEU A 484 -3.39 23.65 -22.60
C LEU A 484 -3.82 24.19 -23.97
N LEU A 485 -3.52 23.49 -25.06
CA LEU A 485 -3.90 23.89 -26.42
C LEU A 485 -5.43 23.91 -26.62
N ASN A 486 -6.16 23.01 -25.97
CA ASN A 486 -7.63 23.05 -26.01
C ASN A 486 -8.18 24.30 -25.30
N ARG A 487 -7.52 24.77 -24.23
CA ARG A 487 -7.88 26.03 -23.56
C ARG A 487 -7.52 27.24 -24.42
N VAL A 488 -6.34 27.24 -25.02
CA VAL A 488 -5.93 28.29 -25.99
C VAL A 488 -6.95 28.36 -27.13
N LYS A 489 -7.38 27.21 -27.67
CA LYS A 489 -8.43 27.15 -28.69
C LYS A 489 -9.74 27.80 -28.22
N ALA A 490 -10.18 27.53 -26.99
CA ALA A 490 -11.39 28.12 -26.43
C ALA A 490 -11.31 29.66 -26.34
N VAL A 491 -10.16 30.19 -25.89
CA VAL A 491 -9.91 31.65 -25.81
C VAL A 491 -9.87 32.27 -27.21
N LEU A 492 -9.18 31.64 -28.17
CA LEU A 492 -9.09 32.12 -29.56
C LEU A 492 -10.45 32.14 -30.26
N LEU A 493 -11.31 31.14 -30.02
CA LEU A 493 -12.67 31.10 -30.55
C LEU A 493 -13.52 32.26 -30.00
N GLN A 494 -13.37 32.59 -28.71
CA GLN A 494 -14.06 33.73 -28.09
C GLN A 494 -13.58 35.08 -28.64
N GLY A 495 -12.28 35.21 -28.94
CA GLY A 495 -11.69 36.42 -29.51
C GLY A 495 -11.84 36.56 -31.04
N GLY A 496 -12.74 35.80 -31.68
CA GLY A 496 -13.17 36.05 -33.06
C GLY A 496 -12.48 35.20 -34.14
N TYR A 497 -11.64 34.22 -33.78
CA TYR A 497 -11.10 33.27 -34.76
C TYR A 497 -12.14 32.18 -35.09
N SER A 498 -12.28 31.85 -36.39
CA SER A 498 -13.15 30.75 -36.84
C SER A 498 -12.43 29.40 -36.77
N ASP A 499 -13.14 28.34 -36.39
CA ASP A 499 -12.61 26.97 -36.24
C ASP A 499 -11.82 26.49 -37.48
N ALA A 500 -12.33 26.79 -38.69
CA ALA A 500 -11.70 26.44 -39.96
C ALA A 500 -10.32 27.10 -40.21
N LYS A 501 -10.06 28.27 -39.61
CA LYS A 501 -8.75 28.96 -39.70
C LYS A 501 -7.76 28.42 -38.68
N LEU A 502 -8.23 27.96 -37.52
CA LEU A 502 -7.38 27.39 -36.49
C LEU A 502 -6.87 26.00 -36.89
N ASP A 503 -7.70 25.21 -37.56
CA ASP A 503 -7.31 23.88 -38.07
C ASP A 503 -6.27 23.93 -39.21
N THR A 504 -6.10 25.08 -39.87
CA THR A 504 -5.07 25.27 -40.92
C THR A 504 -3.71 25.69 -40.37
N ILE A 505 -3.66 26.22 -39.15
CA ILE A 505 -2.44 26.70 -38.48
C ILE A 505 -1.92 25.59 -37.57
N ASP A 506 -0.60 25.37 -37.57
CA ASP A 506 0.02 24.40 -36.66
C ASP A 506 -0.24 24.79 -35.19
N ARG A 507 -0.58 23.80 -34.35
CA ARG A 507 -1.04 24.02 -32.98
C ARG A 507 -0.04 24.80 -32.13
N LYS A 508 1.26 24.65 -32.39
CA LYS A 508 2.32 25.37 -31.69
C LYS A 508 2.33 26.87 -31.98
N LYS A 509 1.85 27.27 -33.16
CA LYS A 509 1.77 28.67 -33.57
C LYS A 509 0.53 29.38 -33.03
N TRP A 510 -0.39 28.67 -32.39
CA TRP A 510 -1.56 29.28 -31.74
C TRP A 510 -1.17 30.21 -30.59
N LEU A 511 -0.05 29.93 -29.93
CA LEU A 511 0.50 30.73 -28.84
C LEU A 511 1.09 32.08 -29.30
N GLU A 512 1.38 32.22 -30.60
CA GLU A 512 1.96 33.43 -31.20
C GLU A 512 0.89 34.36 -31.81
N LEU A 513 -0.39 33.98 -31.73
CA LEU A 513 -1.50 34.77 -32.29
C LEU A 513 -1.85 35.94 -31.36
N THR A 514 -2.26 37.06 -31.95
CA THR A 514 -2.66 38.27 -31.21
C THR A 514 -4.16 38.47 -31.26
N LEU A 515 -4.76 38.80 -30.11
CA LEU A 515 -6.18 39.10 -29.95
C LEU A 515 -6.39 40.61 -29.83
N GLU A 516 -7.55 41.08 -30.30
CA GLU A 516 -7.91 42.51 -30.23
C GLU A 516 -8.39 42.94 -28.83
N ASP A 517 -8.83 41.99 -27.99
CA ASP A 517 -9.27 42.23 -26.61
C ASP A 517 -8.10 42.07 -25.62
N ASP A 518 -7.77 43.16 -24.91
CA ASP A 518 -6.68 43.23 -23.92
C ASP A 518 -6.81 42.17 -22.80
N ALA A 519 -8.04 41.84 -22.38
CA ALA A 519 -8.25 40.88 -21.30
C ALA A 519 -7.95 39.45 -21.78
N MET A 520 -8.37 39.10 -23.00
CA MET A 520 -8.12 37.80 -23.60
C MET A 520 -6.67 37.63 -24.05
N GLN A 521 -6.04 38.72 -24.51
CA GLN A 521 -4.62 38.76 -24.83
C GLN A 521 -3.77 38.46 -23.59
N THR A 522 -4.12 39.05 -22.44
CA THR A 522 -3.45 38.76 -21.16
C THR A 522 -3.60 37.28 -20.77
N GLN A 523 -4.77 36.67 -20.98
CA GLN A 523 -4.98 35.24 -20.72
C GLN A 523 -4.17 34.34 -21.67
N LEU A 524 -4.04 34.72 -22.94
CA LEU A 524 -3.25 33.98 -23.92
C LEU A 524 -1.76 34.05 -23.59
N GLU A 525 -1.26 35.20 -23.16
CA GLU A 525 0.12 35.37 -22.68
C GLU A 525 0.41 34.51 -21.44
N GLN A 526 -0.53 34.45 -20.48
CA GLN A 526 -0.40 33.55 -19.32
C GLN A 526 -0.35 32.07 -19.71
N LEU A 527 -1.15 31.66 -20.71
CA LEU A 527 -1.13 30.28 -21.22
C LEU A 527 0.17 29.96 -21.98
N ALA A 528 0.75 30.94 -22.67
CA ALA A 528 2.04 30.81 -23.34
C ALA A 528 3.19 30.68 -22.33
N GLU A 529 3.21 31.50 -21.28
CA GLU A 529 4.18 31.38 -20.19
C GLU A 529 4.09 30.01 -19.49
N GLN A 530 2.87 29.52 -19.22
CA GLN A 530 2.64 28.18 -18.68
C GLN A 530 3.18 27.06 -19.58
N TYR A 531 3.05 27.20 -20.90
CA TYR A 531 3.59 26.21 -21.84
C TYR A 531 5.12 26.15 -21.76
N ASP A 532 5.78 27.31 -21.67
CA ASP A 532 7.23 27.38 -21.52
C ASP A 532 7.70 26.84 -20.16
N GLU A 533 6.97 27.12 -19.08
CA GLU A 533 7.22 26.51 -17.75
C GLU A 533 7.09 24.99 -17.78
N LEU A 534 6.00 24.46 -18.35
CA LEU A 534 5.78 23.01 -18.48
C LEU A 534 6.90 22.33 -19.27
N LYS A 535 7.40 22.99 -20.32
CA LYS A 535 8.51 22.50 -21.13
C LYS A 535 9.82 22.51 -20.35
N ALA A 536 10.12 23.59 -19.63
CA ALA A 536 11.31 23.66 -18.78
C ALA A 536 11.27 22.61 -17.66
N ASP A 537 10.11 22.40 -17.05
CA ASP A 537 9.90 21.36 -16.04
C ASP A 537 10.03 19.95 -16.61
N PHE A 538 9.53 19.71 -17.81
CA PHE A 538 9.73 18.44 -18.52
C PHE A 538 11.23 18.16 -18.73
N ASP A 539 11.99 19.12 -19.26
CA ASP A 539 13.42 18.96 -19.51
C ASP A 539 14.18 18.70 -18.20
N LYS A 540 13.87 19.44 -17.15
CA LYS A 540 14.45 19.26 -15.81
C LYS A 540 14.11 17.90 -15.19
N LYS A 541 12.85 17.44 -15.30
CA LYS A 541 12.41 16.11 -14.84
C LYS A 541 13.14 15.02 -15.62
N PHE A 542 13.26 15.16 -16.94
CA PHE A 542 13.94 14.20 -17.80
C PHE A 542 15.43 14.10 -17.47
N GLU A 543 16.13 15.23 -17.34
CA GLU A 543 17.54 15.24 -16.94
C GLU A 543 17.75 14.64 -15.56
N THR A 544 16.88 14.97 -14.60
CA THR A 544 16.96 14.40 -13.25
C THR A 544 16.76 12.88 -13.26
N LYS A 545 15.78 12.38 -14.02
CA LYS A 545 15.51 10.95 -14.14
C LYS A 545 16.63 10.21 -14.87
N ARG A 546 17.15 10.79 -15.97
CA ARG A 546 18.33 10.29 -16.69
C ARG A 546 19.55 10.22 -15.77
N ARG A 547 19.84 11.27 -15.01
CA ARG A 547 20.97 11.30 -14.07
C ARG A 547 20.84 10.19 -13.02
N LYS A 548 19.64 10.01 -12.45
CA LYS A 548 19.36 8.96 -11.46
C LYS A 548 19.54 7.54 -12.00
N ILE A 549 19.20 7.30 -13.27
CA ILE A 549 19.32 5.99 -13.91
C ILE A 549 20.78 5.69 -14.28
N THR A 550 21.53 6.69 -14.75
CA THR A 550 22.91 6.49 -15.21
C THR A 550 23.94 6.49 -14.07
N GLN A 551 23.67 7.25 -12.99
CA GLN A 551 24.51 7.26 -11.79
C GLN A 551 24.57 5.86 -11.19
N GLY A 552 25.76 5.39 -10.79
CA GLY A 552 25.90 4.09 -10.14
C GLY A 552 25.41 4.14 -8.70
N ASP A 553 25.20 2.95 -8.16
CA ASP A 553 24.54 2.76 -6.87
C ASP A 553 25.53 2.83 -5.70
N ASP A 554 25.10 3.45 -4.61
CA ASP A 554 25.85 3.46 -3.36
C ASP A 554 25.66 2.11 -2.62
N LEU A 555 26.52 1.15 -2.96
CA LEU A 555 26.50 -0.20 -2.38
C LEU A 555 27.40 -0.31 -1.15
N ALA A 556 26.99 -1.16 -0.20
CA ALA A 556 27.73 -1.43 1.04
C ALA A 556 29.20 -1.82 0.78
N PRO A 557 30.16 -1.40 1.64
CA PRO A 557 31.59 -1.64 1.42
C PRO A 557 31.92 -3.10 1.05
N GLY A 558 32.73 -3.28 0.00
CA GLY A 558 33.09 -4.61 -0.53
C GLY A 558 32.04 -5.28 -1.43
N VAL A 559 30.83 -4.74 -1.57
CA VAL A 559 29.85 -5.22 -2.56
C VAL A 559 30.09 -4.55 -3.92
N LEU A 560 30.31 -5.35 -4.96
CA LEU A 560 30.54 -4.86 -6.32
C LEU A 560 29.22 -4.70 -7.08
N LYS A 561 28.34 -5.69 -6.95
CA LYS A 561 27.08 -5.78 -7.69
C LYS A 561 26.02 -6.51 -6.89
N ILE A 562 24.76 -6.10 -7.05
CA ILE A 562 23.59 -6.80 -6.49
C ILE A 562 22.61 -7.04 -7.63
N VAL A 563 22.17 -8.28 -7.81
CA VAL A 563 21.08 -8.62 -8.72
C VAL A 563 19.87 -9.02 -7.88
N LYS A 564 18.77 -8.29 -8.03
CA LYS A 564 17.48 -8.64 -7.42
C LYS A 564 16.58 -9.23 -8.49
N VAL A 565 16.00 -10.39 -8.19
CA VAL A 565 15.08 -11.10 -9.05
C VAL A 565 13.73 -11.20 -8.35
N TYR A 566 12.68 -10.76 -9.03
CA TYR A 566 11.31 -10.81 -8.53
C TYR A 566 10.59 -12.01 -9.14
N LEU A 567 10.20 -12.95 -8.29
CA LEU A 567 9.48 -14.18 -8.65
C LEU A 567 8.02 -14.06 -8.25
N ALA A 568 7.11 -14.10 -9.22
CA ALA A 568 5.69 -14.18 -8.98
C ALA A 568 5.24 -15.65 -8.89
N VAL A 569 4.63 -15.99 -7.76
CA VAL A 569 4.13 -17.32 -7.43
C VAL A 569 2.63 -17.25 -7.32
N LYS A 570 1.92 -18.00 -8.17
CA LYS A 570 0.48 -18.18 -8.07
C LYS A 570 0.21 -19.36 -7.11
N ARG A 571 -0.36 -19.08 -5.94
CA ARG A 571 -0.73 -20.11 -4.96
C ARG A 571 -2.22 -20.37 -5.00
N ARG A 572 -2.59 -21.62 -5.27
CA ARG A 572 -3.98 -22.09 -5.15
C ARG A 572 -4.22 -22.62 -3.75
N ILE A 573 -5.47 -22.52 -3.29
CA ILE A 573 -5.89 -23.13 -2.03
C ILE A 573 -5.63 -24.64 -2.05
N GLN A 574 -5.07 -25.15 -0.96
CA GLN A 574 -4.74 -26.56 -0.77
C GLN A 574 -5.07 -27.01 0.67
N PRO A 575 -5.21 -28.33 0.91
CA PRO A 575 -5.39 -28.84 2.27
C PRO A 575 -4.26 -28.38 3.20
N GLY A 576 -4.63 -27.87 4.37
CA GLY A 576 -3.70 -27.31 5.35
C GLY A 576 -3.59 -25.78 5.31
N ASP A 577 -4.11 -25.13 4.28
CA ASP A 577 -4.30 -23.67 4.29
C ASP A 577 -5.39 -23.28 5.31
N LYS A 578 -5.20 -22.12 5.94
CA LYS A 578 -6.11 -21.61 6.97
C LYS A 578 -7.14 -20.67 6.39
N MET A 579 -8.38 -20.80 6.85
CA MET A 579 -9.48 -19.93 6.47
C MET A 579 -10.22 -19.44 7.71
N ALA A 580 -10.78 -18.24 7.63
CA ALA A 580 -11.57 -17.68 8.72
C ALA A 580 -12.69 -16.80 8.19
N GLY A 581 -13.79 -16.75 8.92
CA GLY A 581 -14.80 -15.69 8.77
C GLY A 581 -14.49 -14.49 9.66
N ARG A 582 -15.34 -13.45 9.57
CA ARG A 582 -15.21 -12.22 10.37
C ARG A 582 -15.59 -12.39 11.85
N HIS A 583 -16.20 -13.51 12.22
CA HIS A 583 -16.77 -13.79 13.54
C HIS A 583 -15.83 -14.66 14.43
N GLY A 584 -14.53 -14.68 14.13
CA GLY A 584 -13.56 -15.47 14.89
C GLY A 584 -13.74 -16.99 14.77
N ASN A 585 -14.41 -17.46 13.72
CA ASN A 585 -14.49 -18.87 13.34
C ASN A 585 -13.28 -19.22 12.47
N LYS A 586 -12.20 -19.67 13.13
CA LYS A 586 -10.92 -20.01 12.50
C LYS A 586 -10.79 -21.49 12.27
N VAL A 587 -10.16 -21.84 11.15
CA VAL A 587 -9.79 -23.20 10.78
C VAL A 587 -8.39 -23.23 10.21
#